data_AF-A0A2H5V8A9-F1
#
_entry.id   AF-A0A2H5V8A9-F1
#
_cell.length_a   1.000
_cell.length_b   1.000
_cell.length_c   1.000
_cell.angle_alpha   90.00
_cell.angle_beta   90.00
_cell.angle_gamma   90.00
#
_symmetry.space_group_name_H-M   'P 1'
#
loop_
_entity.id
_entity.type
_entity.pdbx_description
1 polymer ?
#
loop_
_entity_poly.entity_id
_entity_poly.type
_entity_poly.pdbx_seq_one_letter_code
_entity_poly.pdbx_strand_id
1 'polypeptide(L)'
;MIDNIGNFINRALNLAKRYGVSTTPTEYDDGDRESIRVIKHIAQDVGSLIERNEIDKGLRRIVAFASYFNQYFQSKEPWAKVKSQSKDDKASAHNCIYISVNAVASLAVLLEPYIPFSAERIWEQLNMQGSIHEQRWDDASRLMVREGHSVGDVKPLFKKITREEVEAQKSRLGKHIA
;
A
#
# COMPACT_ATOMS: atom_id res chain seq x y z
N MET A 1 0.59 5.27 -12.88
CA MET A 1 -0.07 4.14 -12.18
C MET A 1 0.86 3.55 -11.13
N ILE A 2 1.98 2.96 -11.56
CA ILE A 2 3.00 2.36 -10.70
C ILE A 2 3.64 3.37 -9.72
N ASP A 3 3.90 4.59 -10.19
CA ASP A 3 4.47 5.67 -9.35
C ASP A 3 3.59 5.99 -8.14
N ASN A 4 2.27 5.89 -8.24
CA ASN A 4 1.37 6.28 -7.15
C ASN A 4 1.34 5.22 -6.04
N ILE A 5 1.25 3.94 -6.42
CA ILE A 5 1.29 2.79 -5.51
C ILE A 5 2.67 2.72 -4.84
N GLY A 6 3.74 2.74 -5.63
CA GLY A 6 5.11 2.67 -5.12
C GLY A 6 5.44 3.82 -4.17
N ASN A 7 5.03 5.05 -4.50
CA ASN A 7 5.25 6.21 -3.63
C ASN A 7 4.52 6.07 -2.30
N PHE A 8 3.24 5.65 -2.31
CA PHE A 8 2.47 5.44 -1.08
C PHE A 8 3.16 4.43 -0.17
N ILE A 9 3.44 3.23 -0.70
CA ILE A 9 4.07 2.13 0.02
C ILE A 9 5.39 2.59 0.64
N ASN A 10 6.25 3.21 -0.16
CA ASN A 10 7.54 3.70 0.32
C ASN A 10 7.38 4.72 1.46
N ARG A 11 6.48 5.71 1.34
CA ARG A 11 6.27 6.74 2.37
C ARG A 11 5.74 6.15 3.67
N ALA A 12 4.72 5.30 3.58
CA ALA A 12 4.11 4.66 4.74
C ALA A 12 5.11 3.77 5.48
N LEU A 13 5.81 2.87 4.77
CA LEU A 13 6.77 1.96 5.38
C LEU A 13 8.01 2.66 5.93
N ASN A 14 8.56 3.68 5.25
CA ASN A 14 9.69 4.44 5.79
C ASN A 14 9.33 5.18 7.08
N LEU A 15 8.12 5.73 7.15
CA LEU A 15 7.67 6.42 8.36
C LEU A 15 7.44 5.43 9.51
N ALA A 16 6.83 4.28 9.22
CA ALA A 16 6.67 3.17 10.16
C ALA A 16 8.03 2.63 10.66
N LYS A 17 9.01 2.45 9.78
CA LYS A 17 10.37 2.02 10.16
C LYS A 17 11.03 2.99 11.12
N ARG A 18 10.80 4.30 10.93
CA ARG A 18 11.44 5.36 11.72
C ARG A 18 10.77 5.59 13.08
N TYR A 19 9.44 5.46 13.15
CA TYR A 19 8.65 5.88 14.31
C TYR A 19 7.85 4.74 14.95
N GLY A 20 7.94 3.52 14.41
CA GLY A 20 7.20 2.35 14.85
C GLY A 20 5.77 2.31 14.32
N VAL A 21 5.17 1.12 14.37
CA VAL A 21 3.74 0.93 14.17
C VAL A 21 3.09 0.85 15.54
N SER A 22 2.53 1.96 15.99
CA SER A 22 1.72 2.01 17.21
C SER A 22 0.35 2.60 16.90
N THR A 23 -0.64 2.21 17.68
CA THR A 23 -1.94 2.89 17.69
C THR A 23 -1.98 3.71 18.95
N THR A 24 -2.67 4.85 18.94
CA THR A 24 -3.07 5.46 20.20
C THR A 24 -4.59 5.30 20.27
N PRO A 25 -5.11 4.36 21.09
CA PRO A 25 -6.54 4.02 21.12
C PRO A 25 -7.47 5.18 21.52
N THR A 26 -6.93 6.34 21.91
CA THR A 26 -7.66 7.47 22.49
C THR A 26 -8.51 8.28 21.52
N GLU A 27 -8.68 7.82 20.27
CA GLU A 27 -9.85 7.97 19.38
C GLU A 27 -9.41 8.16 17.91
N TYR A 28 -9.97 7.34 17.03
CA TYR A 28 -9.89 7.55 15.58
C TYR A 28 -10.80 8.71 15.20
N ASP A 29 -10.33 9.66 14.39
CA ASP A 29 -11.23 10.68 13.83
C ASP A 29 -12.06 10.13 12.65
N ASP A 30 -12.88 10.98 12.04
CA ASP A 30 -13.72 10.57 10.91
C ASP A 30 -12.90 10.10 9.71
N GLY A 31 -11.75 10.71 9.44
CA GLY A 31 -10.86 10.30 8.36
C GLY A 31 -10.21 8.93 8.62
N ASP A 32 -9.83 8.66 9.87
CA ASP A 32 -9.32 7.37 10.31
C ASP A 32 -10.40 6.27 10.16
N ARG A 33 -11.61 6.55 10.67
CA ARG A 33 -12.76 5.63 10.60
C ARG A 33 -13.16 5.32 9.16
N GLU A 34 -13.17 6.33 8.29
CA GLU A 34 -13.41 6.15 6.86
C GLU A 34 -12.34 5.26 6.23
N SER A 35 -11.07 5.53 6.51
CA SER A 35 -9.95 4.77 5.96
C SER A 35 -9.99 3.29 6.37
N ILE A 36 -10.33 3.02 7.63
CA ILE A 36 -10.54 1.65 8.12
C ILE A 36 -11.72 1.00 7.39
N ARG A 37 -12.81 1.73 7.14
CA ARG A 37 -13.96 1.21 6.38
C ARG A 37 -13.57 0.89 4.94
N VAL A 38 -12.78 1.75 4.29
CA VAL A 38 -12.27 1.53 2.94
C VAL A 38 -11.43 0.25 2.86
N ILE A 39 -10.55 -0.02 3.84
CA ILE A 39 -9.83 -1.30 3.95
C ILE A 39 -10.82 -2.47 4.06
N LYS A 40 -11.79 -2.38 4.97
CA LYS A 40 -12.73 -3.48 5.26
C LYS A 40 -13.61 -3.92 4.07
N HIS A 41 -13.75 -3.11 3.02
CA HIS A 41 -14.58 -3.43 1.85
C HIS A 41 -13.76 -3.73 0.59
N ILE A 42 -12.47 -3.42 0.55
CA ILE A 42 -11.71 -3.43 -0.71
C ILE A 42 -11.62 -4.82 -1.37
N ALA A 43 -11.53 -5.90 -0.58
CA ALA A 43 -11.47 -7.25 -1.11
C ALA A 43 -12.76 -7.62 -1.86
N GLN A 44 -13.92 -7.23 -1.34
CA GLN A 44 -15.21 -7.44 -1.98
C GLN A 44 -15.35 -6.59 -3.25
N ASP A 45 -14.97 -5.31 -3.18
CA ASP A 45 -15.04 -4.38 -4.32
C ASP A 45 -14.23 -4.90 -5.50
N VAL A 46 -12.97 -5.26 -5.25
CA VAL A 46 -12.06 -5.76 -6.29
C VAL A 46 -12.44 -7.17 -6.72
N GLY A 47 -12.76 -8.05 -5.77
CA GLY A 47 -13.15 -9.44 -6.04
C GLY A 47 -14.35 -9.53 -6.98
N SER A 48 -15.40 -8.72 -6.74
CA SER A 48 -16.60 -8.72 -7.59
C SER A 48 -16.30 -8.30 -9.05
N LEU A 49 -15.30 -7.45 -9.27
CA LEU A 49 -14.88 -7.05 -10.62
C LEU A 49 -14.12 -8.21 -11.30
N ILE A 50 -13.23 -8.86 -10.57
CA ILE A 50 -12.47 -10.03 -11.06
C ILE A 50 -13.41 -11.19 -11.41
N GLU A 51 -14.39 -11.49 -10.55
CA GLU A 51 -15.41 -12.53 -10.79
C GLU A 51 -16.23 -12.29 -12.06
N ARG A 52 -16.49 -11.02 -12.40
CA ARG A 52 -17.14 -10.61 -13.65
C ARG A 52 -16.21 -10.57 -14.86
N ASN A 53 -14.97 -11.04 -14.73
CA ASN A 53 -13.92 -10.97 -15.75
C ASN A 53 -13.54 -9.51 -16.14
N GLU A 54 -13.79 -8.54 -15.25
CA GLU A 54 -13.47 -7.12 -15.42
C GLU A 54 -12.10 -6.81 -14.77
N ILE A 55 -11.08 -7.56 -15.16
CA ILE A 55 -9.75 -7.56 -14.52
C ILE A 55 -9.10 -6.17 -14.54
N ASP A 56 -9.27 -5.42 -15.64
CA ASP A 56 -8.76 -4.05 -15.78
C ASP A 56 -9.45 -3.06 -14.83
N LYS A 57 -10.76 -3.22 -14.60
CA LYS A 57 -11.51 -2.44 -13.62
C LYS A 57 -11.07 -2.78 -12.20
N GLY A 58 -10.81 -4.06 -11.92
CA GLY A 58 -10.23 -4.50 -10.65
C GLY A 58 -8.90 -3.81 -10.36
N LEU A 59 -7.98 -3.78 -11.34
CA LEU A 59 -6.70 -3.08 -11.19
C LEU A 59 -6.89 -1.57 -11.00
N ARG A 60 -7.80 -0.93 -11.74
CA ARG A 60 -8.13 0.49 -11.56
C ARG A 60 -8.68 0.77 -10.16
N ARG A 61 -9.48 -0.14 -9.59
CA ARG A 61 -9.99 -0.03 -8.21
C ARG A 61 -8.87 -0.10 -7.18
N ILE A 62 -7.87 -0.98 -7.37
CA ILE A 62 -6.66 -1.06 -6.53
C ILE A 62 -5.85 0.24 -6.62
N VAL A 63 -5.67 0.79 -7.83
CA VAL A 63 -4.98 2.08 -8.02
C VAL A 63 -5.73 3.22 -7.34
N ALA A 64 -7.05 3.24 -7.41
CA ALA A 64 -7.89 4.22 -6.72
C ALA A 64 -7.76 4.09 -5.19
N PHE A 65 -7.68 2.86 -4.66
CA PHE A 65 -7.42 2.59 -3.25
C PHE A 65 -6.07 3.16 -2.80
N ALA A 66 -4.99 2.90 -3.54
CA ALA A 66 -3.69 3.51 -3.23
C ALA A 66 -3.71 5.04 -3.33
N SER A 67 -4.49 5.60 -4.27
CA SER A 67 -4.66 7.04 -4.44
C SER A 67 -5.37 7.68 -3.24
N TYR A 68 -6.44 7.04 -2.76
CA TYR A 68 -7.15 7.44 -1.55
C TYR A 68 -6.19 7.48 -0.35
N PHE A 69 -5.39 6.44 -0.17
CA PHE A 69 -4.45 6.38 0.95
C PHE A 69 -3.29 7.38 0.85
N ASN A 70 -2.85 7.71 -0.36
CA ASN A 70 -1.93 8.84 -0.56
C ASN A 70 -2.56 10.17 -0.10
N GLN A 71 -3.83 10.42 -0.43
CA GLN A 71 -4.53 11.65 -0.02
C GLN A 71 -4.73 11.68 1.49
N TYR A 72 -5.17 10.57 2.08
CA TYR A 72 -5.30 10.41 3.53
C TYR A 72 -3.98 10.68 4.24
N PHE A 73 -2.90 10.00 3.83
CA PHE A 73 -1.56 10.18 4.39
C PHE A 73 -1.08 11.62 4.24
N GLN A 74 -1.36 12.26 3.10
CA GLN A 74 -1.00 13.65 2.87
C GLN A 74 -1.78 14.60 3.78
N SER A 75 -3.09 14.42 3.92
CA SER A 75 -3.96 15.26 4.75
C SER A 75 -3.63 15.18 6.25
N LYS A 76 -3.15 14.01 6.70
CA LYS A 76 -2.78 13.77 8.10
C LYS A 76 -1.42 14.34 8.47
N GLU A 77 -0.54 14.55 7.49
CA GLU A 77 0.82 15.03 7.67
C GLU A 77 1.61 14.30 8.78
N PRO A 78 1.59 12.95 8.84
CA PRO A 78 2.14 12.21 9.96
C PRO A 78 3.65 12.45 10.15
N TRP A 79 4.38 12.78 9.07
CA TRP A 79 5.82 13.11 9.13
C TRP A 79 6.15 14.39 9.91
N ALA A 80 5.17 15.30 10.03
CA ALA A 80 5.26 16.53 10.80
C ALA A 80 4.69 16.29 12.20
N LYS A 81 3.47 15.76 12.28
CA LYS A 81 2.74 15.57 13.54
C LYS A 81 3.43 14.62 14.52
N VAL A 82 4.12 13.58 14.04
CA VAL A 82 4.88 12.67 14.92
C VAL A 82 6.02 13.38 15.68
N LYS A 83 6.48 14.54 15.18
CA LYS A 83 7.51 15.37 15.81
C LYS A 83 6.94 16.49 16.68
N SER A 84 5.61 16.65 16.73
CA SER A 84 4.92 17.67 17.51
C SER A 84 5.09 17.44 19.01
N GLN A 85 5.00 18.51 19.81
CA GLN A 85 4.91 18.40 21.27
C GLN A 85 3.49 18.10 21.74
N SER A 86 2.48 18.30 20.90
CA SER A 86 1.09 17.94 21.19
C SER A 86 0.91 16.43 21.24
N LYS A 87 0.24 15.95 22.31
CA LYS A 87 -0.11 14.53 22.45
C LYS A 87 -1.11 14.11 21.38
N ASP A 88 -2.06 14.97 21.03
CA ASP A 88 -3.11 14.68 20.06
C ASP A 88 -2.54 14.60 18.64
N ASP A 89 -1.59 15.46 18.29
CA ASP A 89 -0.89 15.37 17.00
C ASP A 89 -0.10 14.07 16.88
N LYS A 90 0.64 13.69 17.92
CA LYS A 90 1.38 12.42 17.95
C LYS A 90 0.44 11.23 17.82
N ALA A 91 -0.66 11.21 18.57
CA ALA A 91 -1.68 10.18 18.47
C ALA A 91 -2.25 10.07 17.06
N SER A 92 -2.61 11.21 16.45
CA SER A 92 -3.09 11.30 15.07
C SER A 92 -2.06 10.76 14.07
N ALA A 93 -0.78 11.08 14.25
CA ALA A 93 0.30 10.58 13.39
C ALA A 93 0.47 9.06 13.52
N HIS A 94 0.45 8.50 14.73
CA HIS A 94 0.57 7.07 14.97
C HIS A 94 -0.63 6.30 14.39
N ASN A 95 -1.86 6.79 14.59
CA ASN A 95 -3.05 6.24 13.95
C ASN A 95 -2.94 6.25 12.41
N CYS A 96 -2.48 7.36 11.84
CA CYS A 96 -2.23 7.46 10.40
C CYS A 96 -1.21 6.44 9.90
N ILE A 97 -0.08 6.27 10.61
CA ILE A 97 0.96 5.28 10.26
C ILE A 97 0.38 3.86 10.34
N TYR A 98 -0.29 3.52 11.43
CA TYR A 98 -0.91 2.21 11.63
C TYR A 98 -1.90 1.84 10.52
N ILE A 99 -2.83 2.73 10.21
CA ILE A 99 -3.82 2.52 9.17
C ILE A 99 -3.15 2.41 7.79
N SER A 100 -2.15 3.25 7.51
CA SER A 100 -1.45 3.26 6.23
C SER A 100 -0.63 1.99 6.00
N VAL A 101 0.02 1.46 7.04
CA VAL A 101 0.75 0.19 6.95
C VAL A 101 -0.22 -0.98 6.72
N ASN A 102 -1.40 -0.96 7.34
CA ASN A 102 -2.44 -1.94 7.05
C ASN A 102 -3.01 -1.82 5.62
N ALA A 103 -3.13 -0.60 5.09
CA ALA A 103 -3.47 -0.40 3.69
C ALA A 103 -2.37 -0.93 2.74
N VAL A 104 -1.09 -0.80 3.10
CA VAL A 104 0.02 -1.43 2.35
C VAL A 104 -0.09 -2.96 2.37
N ALA A 105 -0.43 -3.55 3.52
CA ALA A 105 -0.65 -4.99 3.63
C ALA A 105 -1.84 -5.45 2.78
N SER A 106 -2.92 -4.66 2.74
CA SER A 106 -4.06 -4.88 1.86
C SER A 106 -3.65 -4.84 0.38
N LEU A 107 -2.82 -3.84 0.00
CA LEU A 107 -2.28 -3.72 -1.35
C LEU A 107 -1.44 -4.94 -1.76
N ALA A 108 -0.65 -5.52 -0.85
CA ALA A 108 0.13 -6.72 -1.15
C ALA A 108 -0.78 -7.87 -1.60
N VAL A 109 -1.84 -8.16 -0.85
CA VAL A 109 -2.81 -9.23 -1.17
C VAL A 109 -3.54 -8.93 -2.48
N LEU A 110 -4.04 -7.70 -2.66
CA LEU A 110 -4.79 -7.31 -3.86
C LEU A 110 -3.95 -7.35 -5.14
N LEU A 111 -2.65 -7.06 -5.03
CA LEU A 111 -1.72 -7.01 -6.16
C LEU A 111 -1.15 -8.39 -6.52
N GLU A 112 -1.30 -9.39 -5.65
CA GLU A 112 -0.81 -10.76 -5.85
C GLU A 112 -1.24 -11.34 -7.21
N PRO A 113 -2.53 -11.33 -7.62
CA PRO A 113 -2.95 -11.89 -8.90
C PRO A 113 -2.52 -11.05 -10.13
N TYR A 114 -1.97 -9.86 -9.93
CA TYR A 114 -1.55 -8.95 -11.01
C TYR A 114 -0.03 -8.88 -11.18
N ILE A 115 0.71 -8.80 -10.07
CA ILE A 115 2.16 -8.60 -10.00
C ILE A 115 2.76 -9.40 -8.83
N PRO A 116 2.70 -10.75 -8.87
CA PRO A 116 3.00 -11.62 -7.73
C PRO A 116 4.39 -11.36 -7.11
N PHE A 117 5.41 -11.15 -7.94
CA PHE A 117 6.77 -10.84 -7.44
C PHE A 117 6.87 -9.50 -6.71
N SER A 118 6.10 -8.50 -7.14
CA SER A 118 6.05 -7.22 -6.44
C SER A 118 5.23 -7.32 -5.16
N ALA A 119 4.15 -8.10 -5.16
CA ALA A 119 3.36 -8.39 -3.97
C ALA A 119 4.21 -9.06 -2.88
N GLU A 120 5.01 -10.08 -3.23
CA GLU A 120 5.91 -10.76 -2.28
C GLU A 120 6.94 -9.78 -1.72
N ARG A 121 7.54 -8.93 -2.57
CA ARG A 121 8.46 -7.87 -2.10
C ARG A 121 7.81 -6.84 -1.19
N ILE A 122 6.51 -6.57 -1.32
CA ILE A 122 5.78 -5.72 -0.35
C ILE A 122 5.64 -6.48 0.97
N TRP A 123 5.28 -7.75 0.92
CA TRP A 123 5.11 -8.63 2.08
C TRP A 123 6.40 -8.78 2.91
N GLU A 124 7.52 -9.00 2.23
CA GLU A 124 8.85 -9.03 2.84
C GLU A 124 9.21 -7.69 3.52
N GLN A 125 8.93 -6.56 2.87
CA GLN A 125 9.20 -5.22 3.43
C GLN A 125 8.28 -4.89 4.61
N LEU A 126 7.05 -5.42 4.61
CA LEU A 126 6.19 -5.40 5.78
C LEU A 126 6.73 -6.28 6.90
N ASN A 127 7.66 -7.20 6.64
CA ASN A 127 8.18 -8.18 7.60
C ASN A 127 7.05 -9.05 8.19
N MET A 128 6.13 -9.46 7.32
CA MET A 128 5.08 -10.43 7.65
C MET A 128 5.64 -11.85 7.53
N GLN A 129 5.08 -12.78 8.30
CA GLN A 129 5.48 -14.18 8.24
C GLN A 129 4.88 -14.89 7.02
N GLY A 130 5.57 -15.93 6.55
CA GLY A 130 5.15 -16.71 5.37
C GLY A 130 5.29 -15.93 4.07
N SER A 131 4.66 -16.44 3.02
CA SER A 131 4.63 -15.80 1.69
C SER A 131 3.29 -15.15 1.41
N ILE A 132 3.27 -14.11 0.56
CA ILE A 132 2.02 -13.51 0.08
C ILE A 132 1.16 -14.51 -0.68
N HIS A 133 1.79 -15.48 -1.36
CA HIS A 133 1.14 -16.47 -2.20
C HIS A 133 0.29 -17.48 -1.40
N GLU A 134 0.46 -17.49 -0.08
CA GLU A 134 -0.26 -18.39 0.84
C GLU A 134 -1.40 -17.67 1.59
N GLN A 135 -1.55 -16.35 1.39
CA GLN A 135 -2.56 -15.55 2.09
C GLN A 135 -3.93 -15.69 1.44
N ARG A 136 -5.00 -15.47 2.22
CA ARG A 136 -6.37 -15.52 1.70
C ARG A 136 -6.77 -14.16 1.14
N TRP A 137 -7.57 -14.16 0.09
CA TRP A 137 -8.09 -12.92 -0.51
C TRP A 137 -8.77 -12.00 0.52
N ASP A 138 -9.57 -12.57 1.44
CA ASP A 138 -10.27 -11.82 2.49
C ASP A 138 -9.32 -11.09 3.45
N ASP A 139 -8.05 -11.50 3.52
CA ASP A 139 -7.06 -10.86 4.38
C ASP A 139 -6.76 -9.43 3.91
N ALA A 140 -7.00 -9.11 2.62
CA ALA A 140 -6.95 -7.75 2.09
C ALA A 140 -7.95 -6.78 2.76
N SER A 141 -8.98 -7.29 3.44
CA SER A 141 -9.96 -6.49 4.17
C SER A 141 -9.81 -6.56 5.69
N ARG A 142 -8.65 -7.01 6.17
CA ARG A 142 -8.31 -7.08 7.60
C ARG A 142 -7.20 -6.09 7.95
N LEU A 143 -7.23 -5.62 9.20
CA LEU A 143 -6.08 -4.94 9.80
C LEU A 143 -5.07 -6.00 10.27
N MET A 144 -4.31 -6.55 9.32
CA MET A 144 -3.37 -7.65 9.54
C MET A 144 -2.17 -7.25 10.42
N VAL A 145 -1.71 -6.01 10.29
CA VAL A 145 -0.56 -5.50 11.04
C VAL A 145 -1.04 -5.06 12.41
N ARG A 146 -0.43 -5.65 13.45
CA ARG A 146 -0.74 -5.37 14.85
C ARG A 146 0.08 -4.20 15.39
N GLU A 147 -0.35 -3.68 16.52
CA GLU A 147 0.45 -2.74 17.31
C GLU A 147 1.79 -3.36 17.71
N GLY A 148 2.85 -2.55 17.70
CA GLY A 148 4.21 -2.97 18.02
C GLY A 148 4.92 -3.70 16.88
N HIS A 149 4.28 -3.85 15.72
CA HIS A 149 4.87 -4.52 14.57
C HIS A 149 6.07 -3.74 14.01
N SER A 150 7.16 -4.47 13.75
CA SER A 150 8.38 -3.92 13.15
C SER A 150 8.42 -4.25 11.66
N VAL A 151 8.34 -3.22 10.83
CA VAL A 151 8.54 -3.34 9.38
C VAL A 151 10.00 -3.63 9.05
N GLY A 152 10.23 -4.29 7.91
CA GLY A 152 11.55 -4.71 7.45
C GLY A 152 12.32 -3.62 6.71
N ASP A 153 13.22 -4.04 5.82
CA ASP A 153 14.03 -3.13 5.01
C ASP A 153 13.29 -2.56 3.81
N VAL A 154 12.88 -1.30 3.93
CA VAL A 154 12.17 -0.58 2.88
C VAL A 154 13.09 -0.25 1.71
N LYS A 155 12.70 -0.67 0.50
CA LYS A 155 13.39 -0.44 -0.77
C LYS A 155 12.40 0.00 -1.84
N PRO A 156 12.80 0.88 -2.79
CA PRO A 156 11.93 1.25 -3.89
C PRO A 156 11.38 0.02 -4.63
N LEU A 157 10.05 -0.09 -4.69
CA LEU A 157 9.38 -1.25 -5.27
C LEU A 157 9.52 -1.31 -6.79
N PHE A 158 9.44 -0.16 -7.45
CA PHE A 158 9.43 -0.07 -8.91
C PHE A 158 10.52 0.86 -9.42
N LYS A 159 11.23 0.41 -10.45
CA LYS A 159 12.19 1.23 -11.20
C LYS A 159 11.42 2.03 -12.25
N LYS A 160 11.72 3.33 -12.37
CA LYS A 160 11.23 4.12 -13.51
C LYS A 160 11.90 3.62 -14.80
N ILE A 161 11.09 3.34 -15.81
CA ILE A 161 11.58 3.03 -17.14
C ILE A 161 11.97 4.34 -17.82
N THR A 162 13.20 4.45 -18.30
CA THR A 162 13.67 5.65 -18.98
C THR A 162 13.25 5.64 -20.46
N ARG A 163 13.28 6.82 -21.10
CA ARG A 163 12.97 6.90 -22.55
C ARG A 163 13.96 6.08 -23.37
N GLU A 164 15.22 6.09 -22.96
CA GLU A 164 16.31 5.35 -23.60
C GLU A 164 16.05 3.83 -23.53
N GLU A 165 15.60 3.32 -22.38
CA GLU A 165 15.22 1.91 -22.23
C GLU A 165 14.03 1.55 -23.13
N VAL A 166 13.03 2.43 -23.25
CA VAL A 166 11.89 2.22 -24.16
C VAL A 166 12.35 2.15 -25.62
N GLU A 167 13.15 3.12 -26.06
CA GLU A 167 13.62 3.17 -27.46
C GLU A 167 14.56 2.02 -27.79
N ALA A 168 15.40 1.58 -26.85
CA ALA A 168 16.22 0.39 -27.01
C ALA A 168 15.36 -0.87 -27.23
N GLN A 169 14.27 -1.04 -26.45
CA GLN A 169 13.36 -2.18 -26.61
C GLN A 169 12.58 -2.12 -27.92
N LYS A 170 12.07 -0.95 -28.32
CA LYS A 170 11.41 -0.77 -29.62
C LYS A 170 12.34 -1.13 -30.78
N SER A 171 13.59 -0.67 -30.72
CA SER A 171 14.61 -0.94 -31.75
C SER A 171 14.98 -2.41 -31.84
N ARG A 172 14.94 -3.14 -30.72
CA ARG A 172 15.19 -4.58 -30.67
C ARG A 172 14.02 -5.39 -31.25
N LEU A 173 12.78 -5.04 -30.89
CA LEU A 173 11.59 -5.78 -31.27
C LEU A 173 11.05 -5.42 -32.67
N GLY A 174 11.22 -4.17 -33.10
CA GLY A 174 10.79 -3.68 -34.41
C GLY A 174 11.58 -4.24 -35.60
N LYS A 175 12.70 -4.95 -35.36
CA LYS A 175 13.50 -5.60 -36.42
C LYS A 175 12.91 -6.91 -36.96
N HIS A 176 11.84 -7.44 -36.36
CA HIS A 176 11.20 -8.70 -36.75
C HIS A 176 9.83 -8.53 -37.44
N ILE A 177 9.47 -7.30 -37.82
CA ILE A 177 8.27 -7.00 -38.61
C ILE A 177 8.75 -6.34 -39.92
N ALA A 178 9.25 -7.16 -40.85
CA ALA A 178 9.48 -6.81 -42.24
C ALA A 178 9.32 -8.07 -43.09
#